data_AF-A0A953XSA3-F1
#
_entry.id   AF-A0A953XSA3-F1
#
_cell.length_a   1.000
_cell.length_b   1.000
_cell.length_c   1.000
_cell.angle_alpha   90.00
_cell.angle_beta   90.00
_cell.angle_gamma   90.00
#
_symmetry.space_group_name_H-M   'P 1'
#
loop_
_entity.id
_entity.type
_entity.pdbx_description
1 polymer ?
#
loop_
_entity_poly.entity_id
_entity_poly.type
_entity_poly.pdbx_seq_one_letter_code
_entity_poly.pdbx_strand_id
1 'polypeptide(L)'
;MSSLPDIESDLSEAGSATTLLSPPIVEDARPDTPLRADPLLAAGDRALLRVESLIGRGLPRELNPLAYTGALAGFTFIVAAVTGILLLFWYDTSVHTAYSSVAAMDAQMWGPGLVRTLHRYSSDACVLFAVIHAIKVFVARKFTGARWLAWITGLLVLGLIWLDGWLGYWLTWDQRAQAIAVGTAQVLDVLPIFPEPISRSYLTNGGVNSLIFFAVFFAHVLLPIPIGAMIWIHLVRLKRPKFLPKRRLMIAATIVLIAASLAVPATLAAPADMAVYPDHFDVDWFFLVPLFLTDRLGGVWFWVVAVGLLAGLSSLPWVLGRKRKHPAETNQKACNGCTQCYQDCPYEAISMVAMEGKDNLVSLVDPNRCVSCGVCVGSCDPGAMQYQDLDRKAVLQRIRGWLKQQGPKAIAFLCADGAGRKISFDPTSGLSAQLPGFRIVGIPCAAWLHSSLVEVAVREGGRVLLVACEGSEPRCRLGSEITADRVGGRREPYFDEKRIPA
;
A
#
# COMPACT_ATOMS: atom_id res chain seq x y z
N MET A 1 49.27 24.74 25.56
CA MET A 1 50.07 23.88 24.67
C MET A 1 49.59 22.44 24.83
N SER A 2 48.75 21.98 23.91
CA SER A 2 48.71 20.58 23.45
C SER A 2 47.79 20.57 22.21
N SER A 3 48.43 20.62 21.06
CA SER A 3 47.86 20.68 19.71
C SER A 3 47.14 19.39 19.33
N LEU A 4 46.05 19.56 18.57
CA LEU A 4 45.34 18.52 17.81
C LEU A 4 46.28 17.90 16.75
N PRO A 5 46.15 16.60 16.41
CA PRO A 5 46.97 15.99 15.39
C PRO A 5 46.46 16.34 13.97
N ASP A 6 47.40 16.77 13.13
CA ASP A 6 47.23 17.12 11.71
C ASP A 6 46.88 15.90 10.85
N ILE A 7 45.76 16.00 10.12
CA ILE A 7 45.28 15.03 9.13
C ILE A 7 45.78 15.47 7.74
N GLU A 8 47.10 15.54 7.55
CA GLU A 8 47.68 15.95 6.26
C GLU A 8 48.87 15.09 5.79
N SER A 9 49.33 14.09 6.55
CA SER A 9 50.55 13.35 6.19
C SER A 9 50.36 11.97 5.54
N ASP A 10 49.15 11.43 5.39
CA ASP A 10 48.92 10.06 4.86
C ASP A 10 48.69 9.99 3.34
N LEU A 11 49.03 11.04 2.57
CA LEU A 11 48.79 11.12 1.13
C LEU A 11 50.05 11.10 0.24
N SER A 12 51.25 10.90 0.79
CA SER A 12 52.50 11.02 0.01
C SER A 12 53.17 9.72 -0.44
N GLU A 13 52.63 8.53 -0.13
CA GLU A 13 53.21 7.25 -0.58
C GLU A 13 52.24 6.41 -1.42
N ALA A 14 51.84 6.93 -2.57
CA ALA A 14 51.29 6.12 -3.66
C ALA A 14 51.77 6.66 -5.01
N GLY A 15 53.07 6.49 -5.28
CA GLY A 15 53.65 6.75 -6.59
C GLY A 15 53.25 5.70 -7.62
N SER A 16 52.92 6.17 -8.82
CA SER A 16 53.08 5.46 -10.10
C SER A 16 52.16 4.25 -10.38
N ALA A 17 50.96 4.52 -10.90
CA ALA A 17 50.40 3.73 -12.01
C ALA A 17 49.33 4.54 -12.76
N THR A 18 49.66 4.83 -14.02
CA THR A 18 48.82 5.48 -15.01
C THR A 18 47.63 4.60 -15.38
N THR A 19 46.50 4.79 -14.72
CA THR A 19 45.19 4.44 -15.28
C THR A 19 44.23 5.55 -14.89
N LEU A 20 43.82 6.35 -15.87
CA LEU A 20 42.69 7.26 -15.77
C LEU A 20 41.47 6.43 -15.36
N LEU A 21 41.23 6.35 -14.05
CA LEU A 21 39.97 5.89 -13.50
C LEU A 21 38.92 6.87 -14.00
N SER A 22 38.13 6.43 -14.96
CA SER A 22 36.84 7.03 -15.31
C SER A 22 36.18 7.56 -14.03
N PRO A 23 35.60 8.78 -14.03
CA PRO A 23 34.91 9.29 -12.85
C PRO A 23 33.92 8.21 -12.39
N PRO A 24 33.76 7.97 -11.07
CA PRO A 24 32.82 6.97 -10.58
C PRO A 24 31.49 7.26 -11.25
N ILE A 25 31.06 6.32 -12.10
CA ILE A 25 29.85 6.48 -12.89
C ILE A 25 28.74 6.52 -11.85
N VAL A 26 28.24 7.71 -11.56
CA VAL A 26 26.94 7.86 -10.91
C VAL A 26 25.95 7.50 -12.00
N GLU A 27 25.76 6.20 -12.17
CA GLU A 27 24.73 5.67 -13.02
C GLU A 27 23.41 6.26 -12.52
N ASP A 28 22.66 6.76 -13.48
CA ASP A 28 21.39 7.39 -13.27
C ASP A 28 20.52 6.53 -12.32
N ALA A 29 20.13 7.05 -11.16
CA ALA A 29 19.28 6.29 -10.22
C ALA A 29 17.89 5.94 -10.81
N ARG A 30 17.59 6.38 -12.05
CA ARG A 30 16.46 5.92 -12.86
C ARG A 30 16.64 4.42 -13.20
N PRO A 31 15.60 3.60 -13.06
CA PRO A 31 15.70 2.16 -13.25
C PRO A 31 16.04 1.77 -14.70
N ASP A 32 16.88 0.74 -14.88
CA ASP A 32 17.47 0.31 -16.16
C ASP A 32 16.48 -0.24 -17.20
N THR A 33 15.24 -0.55 -16.82
CA THR A 33 14.19 -0.92 -17.80
C THR A 33 12.80 -0.47 -17.34
N PRO A 34 11.99 0.13 -18.24
CA PRO A 34 10.58 0.35 -17.97
C PRO A 34 9.86 -1.00 -17.87
N LEU A 35 8.84 -1.05 -17.01
CA LEU A 35 7.93 -2.21 -16.93
C LEU A 35 7.25 -2.46 -18.28
N ARG A 36 6.86 -3.71 -18.56
CA ARG A 36 5.88 -3.98 -19.63
C ARG A 36 4.62 -3.16 -19.32
N ALA A 37 4.11 -2.42 -20.31
CA ALA A 37 2.99 -1.47 -20.17
C ALA A 37 3.22 -0.27 -19.20
N ASP A 38 4.47 0.11 -18.91
CA ASP A 38 4.78 1.29 -18.09
C ASP A 38 4.08 2.60 -18.52
N PRO A 39 3.94 2.96 -19.82
CA PRO A 39 3.27 4.19 -20.19
C PRO A 39 1.79 4.20 -19.79
N LEU A 40 1.10 3.05 -19.88
CA LEU A 40 -0.31 2.90 -19.50
C LEU A 40 -0.46 3.02 -17.98
N LEU A 41 0.33 2.27 -17.20
CA LEU A 41 0.30 2.32 -15.74
C LEU A 41 0.64 3.74 -15.23
N ALA A 42 1.62 4.39 -15.86
CA ALA A 42 1.97 5.77 -15.55
C ALA A 42 0.86 6.77 -15.93
N ALA A 43 0.04 6.49 -16.94
CA ALA A 43 -1.13 7.31 -17.27
C ALA A 43 -2.23 7.16 -16.21
N GLY A 44 -2.51 5.94 -15.77
CA GLY A 44 -3.45 5.67 -14.68
C GLY A 44 -3.04 6.32 -13.35
N ASP A 45 -1.77 6.17 -12.98
CA ASP A 45 -1.18 6.80 -11.78
C ASP A 45 -1.34 8.33 -11.80
N ARG A 46 -1.14 8.97 -12.96
CA ARG A 46 -1.38 10.41 -13.15
C ARG A 46 -2.85 10.80 -13.02
N ALA A 47 -3.75 10.00 -13.58
CA ALA A 47 -5.18 10.26 -13.49
C ALA A 47 -5.61 10.25 -12.02
N LEU A 48 -5.18 9.24 -11.25
CA LEU A 48 -5.48 9.16 -9.81
C LEU A 48 -4.87 10.31 -9.00
N LEU A 49 -3.61 10.67 -9.25
CA LEU A 49 -2.97 11.81 -8.58
C LEU A 49 -3.65 13.14 -8.90
N ARG A 50 -4.17 13.31 -10.13
CA ARG A 50 -4.98 14.48 -10.48
C ARG A 50 -6.28 14.51 -9.70
N VAL A 51 -6.98 13.38 -9.58
CA VAL A 51 -8.21 13.29 -8.79
C VAL A 51 -7.91 13.59 -7.30
N GLU A 52 -6.86 13.00 -6.74
CA GLU A 52 -6.43 13.27 -5.36
C GLU A 52 -6.10 14.76 -5.15
N SER A 53 -5.40 15.39 -6.11
CA SER A 53 -5.06 16.81 -6.10
C SER A 53 -6.31 17.70 -6.19
N LEU A 54 -7.29 17.36 -7.03
CA LEU A 54 -8.54 18.11 -7.15
C LEU A 54 -9.33 18.08 -5.84
N ILE A 55 -9.44 16.91 -5.20
CA ILE A 55 -10.07 16.79 -3.87
C ILE A 55 -9.27 17.59 -2.83
N GLY A 56 -7.94 17.51 -2.89
CA GLY A 56 -7.03 18.23 -2.00
C GLY A 56 -7.07 19.75 -2.10
N ARG A 57 -7.69 20.33 -3.15
CA ARG A 57 -7.95 21.77 -3.24
C ARG A 57 -9.10 22.21 -2.34
N GLY A 58 -10.10 21.34 -2.13
CA GLY A 58 -11.30 21.63 -1.34
C GLY A 58 -11.27 21.08 0.09
N LEU A 59 -10.46 20.05 0.34
CA LEU A 59 -10.35 19.41 1.65
C LEU A 59 -8.91 19.44 2.18
N PRO A 60 -8.69 19.72 3.48
CA PRO A 60 -7.40 19.49 4.11
C PRO A 60 -6.90 18.07 3.85
N ARG A 61 -5.58 17.89 3.69
CA ARG A 61 -4.97 16.58 3.42
C ARG A 61 -5.35 15.50 4.42
N GLU A 62 -5.66 15.87 5.65
CA GLU A 62 -6.07 14.96 6.72
C GLU A 62 -7.46 14.35 6.52
N LEU A 63 -8.30 14.99 5.69
CA LEU A 63 -9.68 14.63 5.42
C LEU A 63 -9.88 14.07 4.00
N ASN A 64 -8.84 13.99 3.19
CA ASN A 64 -8.95 13.43 1.84
C ASN A 64 -9.13 11.90 1.93
N PRO A 65 -10.28 11.32 1.51
CA PRO A 65 -10.50 9.88 1.64
C PRO A 65 -9.61 9.06 0.71
N LEU A 66 -9.30 9.58 -0.49
CA LEU A 66 -8.37 8.91 -1.40
C LEU A 66 -6.97 8.83 -0.81
N ALA A 67 -6.64 9.69 0.16
CA ALA A 67 -5.36 9.64 0.83
C ALA A 67 -5.21 8.41 1.75
N TYR A 68 -6.32 7.87 2.27
CA TYR A 68 -6.31 6.87 3.34
C TYR A 68 -7.11 5.61 2.97
N THR A 69 -7.16 5.23 1.69
CA THR A 69 -8.06 4.14 1.20
C THR A 69 -7.86 2.81 1.92
N GLY A 70 -6.62 2.33 2.09
CA GLY A 70 -6.37 1.08 2.84
C GLY A 70 -6.74 1.18 4.32
N ALA A 71 -6.56 2.36 4.93
CA ALA A 71 -6.92 2.60 6.33
C ALA A 71 -8.44 2.75 6.52
N LEU A 72 -9.12 3.37 5.55
CA LEU A 72 -10.57 3.47 5.51
C LEU A 72 -11.22 2.11 5.32
N ALA A 73 -10.67 1.24 4.46
CA ALA A 73 -11.14 -0.13 4.33
C ALA A 73 -11.04 -0.91 5.66
N GLY A 74 -9.91 -0.77 6.38
CA GLY A 74 -9.75 -1.35 7.72
C GLY A 74 -10.70 -0.77 8.76
N PHE A 75 -10.94 0.55 8.73
CA PHE A 75 -11.89 1.22 9.62
C PHE A 75 -13.33 0.76 9.37
N THR A 76 -13.79 0.74 8.11
CA THR A 76 -15.15 0.33 7.78
C THR A 76 -15.35 -1.17 7.98
N PHE A 77 -14.31 -2.01 7.83
CA PHE A 77 -14.33 -3.40 8.25
C PHE A 77 -14.58 -3.55 9.76
N ILE A 78 -13.92 -2.75 10.60
CA ILE A 78 -14.17 -2.77 12.04
C ILE A 78 -15.60 -2.34 12.36
N VAL A 79 -16.11 -1.30 11.68
CA VAL A 79 -17.52 -0.88 11.85
C VAL A 79 -18.48 -2.00 11.46
N ALA A 80 -18.23 -2.70 10.34
CA ALA A 80 -19.01 -3.85 9.91
C ALA A 80 -18.95 -4.98 10.94
N ALA A 81 -17.77 -5.35 11.43
CA ALA A 81 -17.62 -6.41 12.44
C ALA A 81 -18.34 -6.08 13.75
N VAL A 82 -18.20 -4.85 14.26
CA VAL A 82 -18.86 -4.41 15.50
C VAL A 82 -20.38 -4.38 15.32
N THR A 83 -20.88 -3.81 14.22
CA THR A 83 -22.33 -3.79 13.95
C THR A 83 -22.89 -5.19 13.72
N GLY A 84 -22.13 -6.10 13.09
CA GLY A 84 -22.53 -7.50 12.91
C GLY A 84 -22.68 -8.24 14.23
N ILE A 85 -21.75 -8.04 15.17
CA ILE A 85 -21.87 -8.59 16.54
C ILE A 85 -23.12 -8.04 17.24
N LEU A 86 -23.43 -6.75 17.07
CA LEU A 86 -24.65 -6.16 17.66
C LEU A 86 -25.92 -6.74 17.04
N LEU A 87 -25.95 -7.07 15.75
CA LEU A 87 -27.12 -7.68 15.12
C LEU A 87 -27.50 -9.04 15.70
N LEU A 88 -26.55 -9.74 16.33
CA LEU A 88 -26.81 -11.03 17.00
C LEU A 88 -27.85 -10.93 18.12
N PHE A 89 -28.10 -9.74 18.68
CA PHE A 89 -29.14 -9.56 19.70
C PHE A 89 -30.57 -9.66 19.14
N TRP A 90 -30.76 -9.48 17.83
CA TRP A 90 -32.08 -9.46 17.20
C TRP A 90 -32.27 -10.52 16.11
N TYR A 91 -31.19 -11.14 15.63
CA TYR A 91 -31.22 -12.06 14.49
C TYR A 91 -31.54 -13.50 14.90
N ASP A 92 -32.43 -14.16 14.16
CA ASP A 92 -32.72 -15.59 14.32
C ASP A 92 -31.99 -16.40 13.23
N THR A 93 -31.35 -17.48 13.64
CA THR A 93 -30.49 -18.33 12.78
C THR A 93 -31.24 -19.49 12.14
N SER A 94 -32.54 -19.63 12.37
CA SER A 94 -33.38 -20.62 11.68
C SER A 94 -33.83 -20.10 10.31
N VAL A 95 -33.77 -20.96 9.28
CA VAL A 95 -34.21 -20.64 7.92
C VAL A 95 -35.69 -20.22 7.85
N HIS A 96 -36.50 -20.65 8.83
CA HIS A 96 -37.94 -20.35 8.87
C HIS A 96 -38.26 -18.97 9.47
N THR A 97 -37.34 -18.40 10.26
CA THR A 97 -37.56 -17.16 11.02
C THR A 97 -36.51 -16.08 10.74
N ALA A 98 -35.45 -16.40 9.98
CA ALA A 98 -34.43 -15.44 9.57
C ALA A 98 -35.04 -14.20 8.90
N TYR A 99 -35.88 -14.40 7.87
CA TYR A 99 -36.54 -13.31 7.16
C TYR A 99 -37.40 -12.44 8.08
N SER A 100 -38.21 -13.04 8.96
CA SER A 100 -39.10 -12.28 9.85
C SER A 100 -38.33 -11.54 10.94
N SER A 101 -37.20 -12.09 11.44
CA SER A 101 -36.31 -11.40 12.38
C SER A 101 -35.70 -10.14 11.75
N VAL A 102 -35.28 -10.26 10.50
CA VAL A 102 -34.69 -9.18 9.69
C VAL A 102 -35.75 -8.11 9.36
N ALA A 103 -36.97 -8.52 8.99
CA ALA A 103 -38.11 -7.61 8.80
C ALA A 103 -38.51 -6.87 10.09
N ALA A 104 -38.44 -7.54 11.25
CA ALA A 104 -38.71 -6.91 12.54
C ALA A 104 -37.68 -5.83 12.90
N MET A 105 -36.41 -6.00 12.49
CA MET A 105 -35.40 -4.94 12.63
C MET A 105 -35.73 -3.72 11.78
N ASP A 106 -36.18 -3.91 10.54
CA ASP A 106 -36.53 -2.80 9.63
C ASP A 106 -37.75 -2.02 10.12
N ALA A 107 -38.66 -2.67 10.83
CA ALA A 107 -39.81 -2.01 11.44
C ALA A 107 -39.42 -1.01 12.55
N GLN A 108 -38.20 -1.12 13.11
CA GLN A 108 -37.69 -0.26 14.18
C GLN A 108 -36.38 0.41 13.78
N MET A 109 -36.49 1.60 13.17
CA MET A 109 -35.32 2.36 12.71
C MET A 109 -34.32 2.64 13.84
N TRP A 110 -34.79 3.08 15.00
CA TRP A 110 -33.91 3.42 16.12
C TRP A 110 -33.50 2.17 16.89
N GLY A 111 -32.21 1.84 16.82
CA GLY A 111 -31.65 0.61 17.39
C GLY A 111 -31.38 -0.42 16.28
N PRO A 112 -32.19 -1.48 16.13
CA PRO A 112 -31.89 -2.60 15.24
C PRO A 112 -31.83 -2.20 13.76
N GLY A 113 -32.77 -1.40 13.26
CA GLY A 113 -32.80 -0.98 11.85
C GLY A 113 -31.61 -0.11 11.45
N LEU A 114 -31.21 0.83 12.31
CA LEU A 114 -30.01 1.65 12.11
C LEU A 114 -28.74 0.81 12.15
N VAL A 115 -28.60 -0.11 13.11
CA VAL A 115 -27.42 -1.00 13.18
C VAL A 115 -27.33 -1.88 11.94
N ARG A 116 -28.46 -2.43 11.46
CA ARG A 116 -28.51 -3.22 10.23
C ARG A 116 -28.09 -2.41 9.01
N THR A 117 -28.61 -1.20 8.89
CA THR A 117 -28.29 -0.33 7.76
C THR A 117 -26.83 0.14 7.81
N LEU A 118 -26.30 0.43 9.00
CA LEU A 118 -24.87 0.72 9.20
C LEU A 118 -23.99 -0.47 8.82
N HIS A 119 -24.36 -1.68 9.23
CA HIS A 119 -23.67 -2.91 8.87
C HIS A 119 -23.57 -3.03 7.35
N ARG A 120 -24.70 -2.89 6.65
CA ARG A 120 -24.78 -2.89 5.18
C ARG A 120 -23.85 -1.87 4.52
N TYR A 121 -23.96 -0.59 4.87
CA TYR A 121 -23.14 0.46 4.24
C TYR A 121 -21.66 0.38 4.61
N SER A 122 -21.33 -0.08 5.81
CA SER A 122 -19.93 -0.26 6.21
C SER A 122 -19.27 -1.42 5.45
N SER A 123 -20.00 -2.49 5.15
CA SER A 123 -19.55 -3.58 4.28
C SER A 123 -19.32 -3.10 2.85
N ASP A 124 -20.23 -2.30 2.28
CA ASP A 124 -20.04 -1.69 0.94
C ASP A 124 -18.82 -0.78 0.90
N ALA A 125 -18.69 0.10 1.90
CA ALA A 125 -17.56 1.00 2.00
C ALA A 125 -16.24 0.23 2.15
N CYS A 126 -16.23 -0.89 2.87
CA CYS A 126 -15.06 -1.75 3.00
C CYS A 126 -14.59 -2.28 1.64
N VAL A 127 -15.48 -2.89 0.85
CA VAL A 127 -15.14 -3.40 -0.48
C VAL A 127 -14.73 -2.26 -1.42
N LEU A 128 -15.48 -1.15 -1.43
CA LEU A 128 -15.17 0.02 -2.25
C LEU A 128 -13.75 0.54 -1.98
N PHE A 129 -13.41 0.80 -0.72
CA PHE A 129 -12.09 1.31 -0.37
C PHE A 129 -10.97 0.28 -0.58
N ALA A 130 -11.24 -1.01 -0.38
CA ALA A 130 -10.29 -2.08 -0.67
C ALA A 130 -9.98 -2.19 -2.16
N VAL A 131 -10.99 -2.10 -3.04
CA VAL A 131 -10.81 -2.09 -4.50
C VAL A 131 -10.04 -0.85 -4.95
N ILE A 132 -10.41 0.34 -4.47
CA ILE A 132 -9.67 1.58 -4.78
C ILE A 132 -8.21 1.45 -4.29
N HIS A 133 -7.98 0.90 -3.10
CA HIS A 133 -6.64 0.64 -2.59
C HIS A 133 -5.84 -0.31 -3.52
N ALA A 134 -6.43 -1.43 -3.94
CA ALA A 134 -5.80 -2.36 -4.86
C ALA A 134 -5.43 -1.69 -6.20
N ILE A 135 -6.35 -0.91 -6.79
CA ILE A 135 -6.11 -0.16 -8.02
C ILE A 135 -4.96 0.83 -7.86
N LYS A 136 -4.95 1.62 -6.77
CA LYS A 136 -3.87 2.58 -6.47
C LYS A 136 -2.51 1.88 -6.38
N VAL A 137 -2.43 0.77 -5.66
CA VAL A 137 -1.20 -0.01 -5.50
C VAL A 137 -0.76 -0.62 -6.84
N PHE A 138 -1.70 -1.08 -7.66
CA PHE A 138 -1.46 -1.62 -8.99
C PHE A 138 -0.87 -0.56 -9.94
N VAL A 139 -1.55 0.57 -10.16
CA VAL A 139 -1.08 1.59 -11.11
C VAL A 139 0.21 2.28 -10.65
N ALA A 140 0.38 2.44 -9.33
CA ALA A 140 1.62 2.94 -8.75
C ALA A 140 2.77 1.90 -8.78
N ARG A 141 2.50 0.69 -9.29
CA ARG A 141 3.47 -0.41 -9.45
C ARG A 141 4.09 -0.84 -8.12
N LYS A 142 3.28 -0.82 -7.07
CA LYS A 142 3.68 -1.14 -5.69
C LYS A 142 3.42 -2.60 -5.31
N PHE A 143 3.41 -3.50 -6.28
CA PHE A 143 3.14 -4.94 -6.09
C PHE A 143 4.36 -5.84 -6.35
N THR A 144 5.44 -5.31 -6.92
CA THR A 144 6.66 -6.06 -7.27
C THR A 144 7.72 -6.04 -6.15
N GLY A 145 8.75 -6.90 -6.27
CA GLY A 145 9.90 -6.89 -5.35
C GLY A 145 9.51 -7.32 -3.94
N ALA A 146 10.03 -6.65 -2.90
CA ALA A 146 9.72 -7.00 -1.49
C ALA A 146 8.22 -6.93 -1.12
N ARG A 147 7.39 -6.33 -1.98
CA ARG A 147 5.94 -6.09 -1.77
C ARG A 147 5.04 -7.20 -2.32
N TRP A 148 5.60 -8.24 -2.95
CA TRP A 148 4.81 -9.35 -3.50
C TRP A 148 3.91 -10.00 -2.44
N LEU A 149 4.41 -10.14 -1.20
CA LEU A 149 3.64 -10.74 -0.10
C LEU A 149 2.39 -9.90 0.22
N ALA A 150 2.54 -8.58 0.31
CA ALA A 150 1.41 -7.67 0.53
C ALA A 150 0.42 -7.74 -0.64
N TRP A 151 0.88 -7.90 -1.87
CA TRP A 151 0.01 -8.06 -3.03
C TRP A 151 -0.84 -9.35 -2.94
N ILE A 152 -0.20 -10.51 -2.73
CA ILE A 152 -0.91 -11.79 -2.66
C ILE A 152 -1.87 -11.84 -1.48
N THR A 153 -1.41 -11.46 -0.30
CA THR A 153 -2.28 -11.40 0.89
C THR A 153 -3.40 -10.39 0.71
N GLY A 154 -3.17 -9.27 0.02
CA GLY A 154 -4.21 -8.27 -0.29
C GLY A 154 -5.29 -8.82 -1.23
N LEU A 155 -4.92 -9.62 -2.24
CA LEU A 155 -5.89 -10.30 -3.11
C LEU A 155 -6.73 -11.33 -2.33
N LEU A 156 -6.08 -12.09 -1.43
CA LEU A 156 -6.79 -13.03 -0.56
C LEU A 156 -7.75 -12.32 0.40
N VAL A 157 -7.32 -11.23 1.04
CA VAL A 157 -8.19 -10.42 1.90
C VAL A 157 -9.37 -9.86 1.12
N LEU A 158 -9.14 -9.33 -0.09
CA LEU A 158 -10.21 -8.81 -0.94
C LEU A 158 -11.24 -9.90 -1.28
N GLY A 159 -10.77 -11.10 -1.63
CA GLY A 159 -11.64 -12.25 -1.89
C GLY A 159 -12.41 -12.71 -0.65
N LEU A 160 -11.76 -12.73 0.52
CA LEU A 160 -12.41 -13.11 1.78
C LEU A 160 -13.46 -12.09 2.23
N ILE A 161 -13.18 -10.78 2.12
CA ILE A 161 -14.16 -9.72 2.44
C ILE A 161 -15.36 -9.80 1.49
N TRP A 162 -15.10 -10.05 0.20
CA TRP A 162 -16.17 -10.25 -0.78
C TRP A 162 -17.02 -11.50 -0.42
N LEU A 163 -16.38 -12.62 -0.11
CA LEU A 163 -17.05 -13.86 0.30
C LEU A 163 -17.86 -13.64 1.59
N ASP A 164 -17.32 -12.93 2.56
CA ASP A 164 -18.00 -12.65 3.82
C ASP A 164 -19.28 -11.84 3.59
N GLY A 165 -19.24 -10.80 2.76
CA GLY A 165 -20.44 -10.07 2.38
C GLY A 165 -21.42 -10.90 1.54
N TRP A 166 -20.94 -11.80 0.67
CA TRP A 166 -21.79 -12.76 -0.05
C TRP A 166 -22.58 -13.66 0.91
N LEU A 167 -21.92 -14.21 1.94
CA LEU A 167 -22.60 -14.99 2.97
C LEU A 167 -23.55 -14.11 3.80
N GLY A 168 -23.18 -12.87 4.12
CA GLY A 168 -24.07 -11.93 4.84
C GLY A 168 -25.37 -11.64 4.09
N TYR A 169 -25.34 -11.53 2.76
CA TYR A 169 -26.55 -11.39 1.95
C TYR A 169 -27.47 -12.62 2.04
N TRP A 170 -26.88 -13.81 2.08
CA TRP A 170 -27.61 -15.06 2.23
C TRP A 170 -28.47 -15.08 3.51
N LEU A 171 -27.99 -14.44 4.59
CA LEU A 171 -28.67 -14.39 5.89
C LEU A 171 -29.95 -13.54 5.91
N THR A 172 -30.18 -12.69 4.91
CA THR A 172 -31.43 -11.90 4.84
C THR A 172 -32.64 -12.76 4.47
N TRP A 173 -32.41 -13.91 3.83
CA TRP A 173 -33.42 -14.87 3.37
C TRP A 173 -34.58 -14.26 2.57
N ASP A 174 -34.30 -13.20 1.82
CA ASP A 174 -35.18 -12.60 0.82
C ASP A 174 -34.95 -13.23 -0.58
N GLN A 175 -35.69 -12.76 -1.60
CA GLN A 175 -35.53 -13.23 -2.98
C GLN A 175 -34.10 -13.10 -3.53
N ARG A 176 -33.30 -12.12 -3.07
CA ARG A 176 -31.89 -11.99 -3.48
C ARG A 176 -31.06 -13.08 -2.83
N ALA A 177 -31.29 -13.35 -1.54
CA ALA A 177 -30.66 -14.46 -0.83
C ALA A 177 -30.99 -15.83 -1.47
N GLN A 178 -32.22 -16.02 -1.97
CA GLN A 178 -32.60 -17.20 -2.74
C GLN A 178 -31.75 -17.36 -4.01
N ALA A 179 -31.63 -16.31 -4.82
CA ALA A 179 -30.81 -16.35 -6.03
C ALA A 179 -29.34 -16.66 -5.72
N ILE A 180 -28.80 -16.08 -4.65
CA ILE A 180 -27.46 -16.35 -4.12
C ILE A 180 -27.30 -17.82 -3.72
N ALA A 181 -28.24 -18.36 -2.95
CA ALA A 181 -28.17 -19.72 -2.44
C ALA A 181 -28.21 -20.75 -3.58
N VAL A 182 -29.16 -20.57 -4.50
CA VAL A 182 -29.33 -21.43 -5.68
C VAL A 182 -28.12 -21.31 -6.61
N GLY A 183 -27.68 -20.10 -6.92
CA GLY A 183 -26.51 -19.86 -7.78
C GLY A 183 -25.22 -20.44 -7.17
N THR A 184 -25.02 -20.28 -5.86
CA THR A 184 -23.88 -20.89 -5.15
C THR A 184 -23.93 -22.41 -5.26
N ALA A 185 -25.09 -23.02 -5.04
CA ALA A 185 -25.25 -24.47 -5.16
C ALA A 185 -24.93 -24.96 -6.59
N GLN A 186 -25.45 -24.30 -7.62
CA GLN A 186 -25.19 -24.65 -9.02
C GLN A 186 -23.72 -24.54 -9.40
N VAL A 187 -23.01 -23.52 -8.90
CA VAL A 187 -21.58 -23.35 -9.13
C VAL A 187 -20.76 -24.43 -8.42
N LEU A 188 -21.18 -24.85 -7.22
CA LEU A 188 -20.52 -25.92 -6.47
C LEU A 188 -20.79 -27.31 -7.05
N ASP A 189 -21.97 -27.55 -7.63
CA ASP A 189 -22.34 -28.83 -8.25
C ASP A 189 -21.45 -29.22 -9.44
N VAL A 190 -20.79 -28.23 -10.06
CA VAL A 190 -19.79 -28.46 -11.11
C VAL A 190 -18.50 -29.07 -10.55
N LEU A 191 -18.21 -28.87 -9.27
CA LEU A 191 -17.04 -29.42 -8.63
C LEU A 191 -17.35 -30.86 -8.17
N PRO A 192 -16.49 -31.86 -8.49
CA PRO A 192 -16.70 -33.25 -8.09
C PRO A 192 -16.33 -33.49 -6.60
N ILE A 193 -16.83 -32.61 -5.72
CA ILE A 193 -16.58 -32.64 -4.27
C ILE A 193 -17.69 -33.39 -3.55
N PHE A 194 -18.94 -33.23 -4.00
CA PHE A 194 -20.12 -33.81 -3.37
C PHE A 194 -20.70 -34.93 -4.24
N PRO A 195 -21.15 -36.05 -3.63
CA PRO A 195 -21.72 -37.18 -4.37
C PRO A 195 -23.11 -36.88 -4.93
N GLU A 196 -23.88 -35.98 -4.29
CA GLU A 196 -25.16 -35.50 -4.78
C GLU A 196 -25.13 -33.98 -4.99
N PRO A 197 -25.83 -33.44 -6.01
CA PRO A 197 -25.94 -32.00 -6.23
C PRO A 197 -26.57 -31.29 -5.02
N ILE A 198 -25.89 -30.28 -4.50
CA ILE A 198 -26.37 -29.41 -3.42
C ILE A 198 -27.63 -28.67 -3.87
N SER A 199 -27.74 -28.32 -5.16
CA SER A 199 -28.90 -27.61 -5.72
C SER A 199 -30.23 -28.33 -5.46
N ARG A 200 -30.21 -29.66 -5.26
CA ARG A 200 -31.40 -30.46 -4.92
C ARG A 200 -32.10 -29.99 -3.64
N SER A 201 -31.34 -29.43 -2.68
CA SER A 201 -31.90 -28.89 -1.43
C SER A 201 -32.80 -27.68 -1.67
N TYR A 202 -32.68 -27.01 -2.82
CA TYR A 202 -33.41 -25.78 -3.14
C TYR A 202 -34.60 -26.01 -4.08
N LEU A 203 -35.01 -27.27 -4.33
CA LEU A 203 -36.15 -27.58 -5.19
C LEU A 203 -37.51 -27.24 -4.54
N THR A 204 -37.57 -27.22 -3.21
CA THR A 204 -38.79 -26.90 -2.46
C THR A 204 -38.43 -26.14 -1.20
N ASN A 205 -39.36 -25.36 -0.66
CA ASN A 205 -39.15 -24.61 0.59
C ASN A 205 -38.81 -25.52 1.78
N GLY A 206 -39.37 -26.74 1.82
CA GLY A 206 -39.07 -27.73 2.85
C GLY A 206 -37.75 -28.49 2.64
N GLY A 207 -37.13 -28.37 1.46
CA GLY A 207 -35.85 -29.02 1.14
C GLY A 207 -34.65 -28.30 1.76
N VAL A 208 -34.77 -27.00 2.04
CA VAL A 208 -33.68 -26.22 2.63
C VAL A 208 -33.60 -26.50 4.13
N ASN A 209 -32.57 -27.20 4.55
CA ASN A 209 -32.35 -27.55 5.94
C ASN A 209 -31.77 -26.36 6.74
N SER A 210 -32.31 -26.12 7.95
CA SER A 210 -31.76 -25.16 8.91
C SER A 210 -30.29 -25.39 9.25
N LEU A 211 -29.77 -26.61 9.12
CA LEU A 211 -28.34 -26.91 9.30
C LEU A 211 -27.46 -26.20 8.27
N ILE A 212 -27.86 -26.17 6.99
CA ILE A 212 -27.12 -25.48 5.93
C ILE A 212 -27.11 -23.98 6.22
N PHE A 213 -28.28 -23.43 6.56
CA PHE A 213 -28.43 -22.02 6.88
C PHE A 213 -27.61 -21.63 8.12
N PHE A 214 -27.62 -22.45 9.17
CA PHE A 214 -26.79 -22.27 10.36
C PHE A 214 -25.29 -22.35 10.04
N ALA A 215 -24.86 -23.25 9.15
CA ALA A 215 -23.48 -23.33 8.71
C ALA A 215 -23.02 -22.06 7.97
N VAL A 216 -23.88 -21.49 7.12
CA VAL A 216 -23.64 -20.21 6.44
C VAL A 216 -23.53 -19.07 7.45
N PHE A 217 -24.46 -18.99 8.41
CA PHE A 217 -24.41 -18.03 9.51
C PHE A 217 -23.10 -18.15 10.30
N PHE A 218 -22.73 -19.37 10.69
CA PHE A 218 -21.51 -19.62 11.43
C PHE A 218 -20.25 -19.22 10.64
N ALA A 219 -20.22 -19.53 9.34
CA ALA A 219 -19.13 -19.13 8.46
C ALA A 219 -19.00 -17.60 8.36
N HIS A 220 -20.10 -16.87 8.18
CA HIS A 220 -20.12 -15.40 8.15
C HIS A 220 -19.61 -14.79 9.46
N VAL A 221 -20.05 -15.30 10.61
CA VAL A 221 -19.60 -14.78 11.91
C VAL A 221 -18.11 -15.08 12.17
N LEU A 222 -17.60 -16.21 11.69
CA LEU A 222 -16.22 -16.63 11.95
C LEU A 222 -15.20 -16.04 10.97
N LEU A 223 -15.56 -15.83 9.70
CA LEU A 223 -14.69 -15.33 8.63
C LEU A 223 -13.95 -14.00 8.94
N PRO A 224 -14.51 -13.05 9.71
CA PRO A 224 -13.78 -11.86 10.13
C PRO A 224 -12.46 -12.16 10.88
N ILE A 225 -12.35 -13.30 11.58
CA ILE A 225 -11.13 -13.70 12.30
C ILE A 225 -9.96 -13.98 11.34
N PRO A 226 -10.06 -14.91 10.37
CA PRO A 226 -8.99 -15.12 9.38
C PRO A 226 -8.75 -13.90 8.50
N ILE A 227 -9.77 -13.06 8.23
CA ILE A 227 -9.57 -11.76 7.55
C ILE A 227 -8.63 -10.87 8.38
N GLY A 228 -8.89 -10.71 9.68
CA GLY A 228 -8.03 -9.94 10.59
C GLY A 228 -6.59 -10.49 10.65
N ALA A 229 -6.44 -11.81 10.74
CA ALA A 229 -5.12 -12.45 10.71
C ALA A 229 -4.39 -12.21 9.38
N MET A 230 -5.09 -12.29 8.24
CA MET A 230 -4.50 -12.04 6.93
C MET A 230 -4.13 -10.57 6.73
N ILE A 231 -4.92 -9.63 7.28
CA ILE A 231 -4.57 -8.20 7.33
C ILE A 231 -3.28 -7.99 8.14
N TRP A 232 -3.08 -8.71 9.25
CA TRP A 232 -1.82 -8.65 9.98
C TRP A 232 -0.63 -9.11 9.12
N ILE A 233 -0.76 -10.24 8.41
CA ILE A 233 0.28 -10.72 7.46
C ILE A 233 0.51 -9.70 6.34
N HIS A 234 -0.55 -9.09 5.82
CA HIS A 234 -0.49 -8.05 4.79
C HIS A 234 0.37 -6.84 5.22
N LEU A 235 0.38 -6.53 6.52
CA LEU A 235 1.09 -5.38 7.10
C LEU A 235 2.43 -5.74 7.76
N VAL A 236 2.74 -7.02 7.98
CA VAL A 236 3.88 -7.47 8.82
C VAL A 236 5.26 -6.99 8.33
N ARG A 237 5.42 -6.71 7.03
CA ARG A 237 6.68 -6.21 6.45
C ARG A 237 6.79 -4.68 6.47
N LEU A 238 5.90 -4.00 7.20
CA LEU A 238 5.85 -2.54 7.26
C LEU A 238 6.07 -2.07 8.70
N LYS A 239 7.04 -1.16 8.86
CA LYS A 239 7.18 -0.42 10.11
C LYS A 239 6.12 0.69 10.15
N ARG A 240 5.41 0.82 11.27
CA ARG A 240 4.38 1.87 11.48
C ARG A 240 3.36 1.94 10.31
N PRO A 241 2.61 0.86 10.03
CA PRO A 241 1.53 0.91 9.04
C PRO A 241 0.43 1.86 9.51
N LYS A 242 -0.12 2.65 8.58
CA LYS A 242 -1.30 3.48 8.85
C LYS A 242 -2.55 2.60 8.75
N PHE A 243 -2.82 1.80 9.77
CA PHE A 243 -3.96 0.88 9.78
C PHE A 243 -5.30 1.63 9.93
N LEU A 244 -5.34 2.66 10.77
CA LEU A 244 -6.51 3.53 10.94
C LEU A 244 -6.24 4.94 10.39
N PRO A 245 -7.25 5.60 9.81
CA PRO A 245 -7.11 6.98 9.37
C PRO A 245 -7.05 7.93 10.58
N LYS A 246 -6.74 9.21 10.31
CA LYS A 246 -6.74 10.24 11.37
C LYS A 246 -8.12 10.36 12.01
N ARG A 247 -8.17 10.70 13.30
CA ARG A 247 -9.42 10.81 14.09
C ARG A 247 -10.51 11.66 13.42
N ARG A 248 -10.13 12.78 12.81
CA ARG A 248 -11.06 13.67 12.09
C ARG A 248 -11.74 12.97 10.91
N LEU A 249 -10.99 12.17 10.15
CA LEU A 249 -11.53 11.41 9.02
C LEU A 249 -12.40 10.25 9.48
N MET A 250 -12.05 9.58 10.59
CA MET A 250 -12.92 8.54 11.17
C MET A 250 -14.27 9.13 11.59
N ILE A 251 -14.27 10.27 12.29
CA ILE A 251 -15.51 10.96 12.70
C ILE A 251 -16.34 11.34 11.47
N ALA A 252 -15.71 11.93 10.44
CA ALA A 252 -16.39 12.30 9.21
C ALA A 252 -16.98 11.07 8.50
N ALA A 253 -16.23 9.97 8.40
CA ALA A 253 -16.71 8.72 7.80
C ALA A 253 -17.89 8.12 8.58
N THR A 254 -17.85 8.11 9.91
CA THR A 254 -18.97 7.68 10.75
C THR A 254 -20.22 8.55 10.55
N ILE A 255 -20.05 9.88 10.52
CA ILE A 255 -21.17 10.80 10.27
C ILE A 255 -21.79 10.53 8.89
N VAL A 256 -20.96 10.35 7.86
CA VAL A 256 -21.44 10.03 6.50
C VAL A 256 -22.16 8.68 6.47
N LEU A 257 -21.63 7.65 7.13
CA LEU A 257 -22.29 6.35 7.21
C LEU A 257 -23.66 6.45 7.91
N ILE A 258 -23.74 7.11 9.06
CA ILE A 258 -25.00 7.31 9.79
C ILE A 258 -25.99 8.12 8.94
N ALA A 259 -25.53 9.21 8.32
CA ALA A 259 -26.36 10.04 7.47
C ALA A 259 -26.90 9.25 6.26
N ALA A 260 -26.06 8.45 5.61
CA ALA A 260 -26.47 7.55 4.53
C ALA A 260 -27.48 6.52 5.02
N SER A 261 -27.25 5.90 6.19
CA SER A 261 -28.17 4.93 6.78
C SER A 261 -29.54 5.50 7.11
N LEU A 262 -29.61 6.75 7.54
CA LEU A 262 -30.87 7.43 7.84
C LEU A 262 -31.58 7.93 6.57
N ALA A 263 -30.81 8.37 5.56
CA ALA A 263 -31.34 8.89 4.31
C ALA A 263 -31.90 7.77 3.41
N VAL A 264 -31.20 6.64 3.35
CA VAL A 264 -31.57 5.48 2.54
C VAL A 264 -31.43 4.21 3.39
N PRO A 265 -32.47 3.82 4.13
CA PRO A 265 -32.47 2.58 4.91
C PRO A 265 -32.20 1.34 4.06
N ALA A 266 -31.61 0.31 4.66
CA ALA A 266 -31.42 -0.97 3.98
C ALA A 266 -32.78 -1.57 3.62
N THR A 267 -32.95 -1.97 2.37
CA THR A 267 -34.18 -2.58 1.87
C THR A 267 -34.19 -4.09 2.09
N LEU A 268 -35.37 -4.66 2.35
CA LEU A 268 -35.62 -6.11 2.34
C LEU A 268 -36.56 -6.44 1.17
N ALA A 269 -36.17 -7.38 0.29
CA ALA A 269 -37.04 -7.82 -0.79
C ALA A 269 -38.15 -8.75 -0.25
N ALA A 270 -39.03 -9.24 -1.11
CA ALA A 270 -40.01 -10.26 -0.74
C ALA A 270 -39.31 -11.53 -0.19
N PRO A 271 -39.99 -12.32 0.67
CA PRO A 271 -39.41 -13.53 1.24
C PRO A 271 -39.02 -14.52 0.15
N ALA A 272 -37.95 -15.30 0.40
CA ALA A 272 -37.54 -16.38 -0.47
C ALA A 272 -38.66 -17.42 -0.63
N ASP A 273 -38.94 -17.83 -1.87
CA ASP A 273 -39.89 -18.87 -2.20
C ASP A 273 -39.33 -19.73 -3.34
N MET A 274 -38.91 -20.96 -3.03
CA MET A 274 -38.35 -21.90 -4.01
C MET A 274 -39.35 -22.32 -5.09
N ALA A 275 -40.65 -22.08 -4.89
CA ALA A 275 -41.67 -22.30 -5.92
C ALA A 275 -41.70 -21.21 -6.99
N VAL A 276 -41.10 -20.05 -6.71
CA VAL A 276 -41.09 -18.88 -7.61
C VAL A 276 -39.66 -18.42 -7.83
N TYR A 277 -39.18 -18.51 -9.07
CA TYR A 277 -37.92 -17.88 -9.41
C TYR A 277 -38.16 -16.39 -9.70
N PRO A 278 -37.49 -15.46 -9.01
CA PRO A 278 -37.73 -14.04 -9.21
C PRO A 278 -37.26 -13.59 -10.60
N ASP A 279 -38.17 -13.04 -11.42
CA ASP A 279 -37.86 -12.54 -12.76
C ASP A 279 -36.94 -11.29 -12.73
N HIS A 280 -37.09 -10.47 -11.68
CA HIS A 280 -36.32 -9.24 -11.47
C HIS A 280 -36.04 -9.01 -9.99
N PHE A 281 -34.80 -8.65 -9.66
CA PHE A 281 -34.41 -8.18 -8.33
C PHE A 281 -33.26 -7.19 -8.43
N ASP A 282 -33.15 -6.30 -7.45
CA ASP A 282 -32.07 -5.31 -7.41
C ASP A 282 -30.72 -5.99 -7.16
N VAL A 283 -29.82 -5.88 -8.14
CA VAL A 283 -28.47 -6.42 -8.07
C VAL A 283 -27.53 -5.39 -7.45
N ASP A 284 -26.95 -5.74 -6.31
CA ASP A 284 -25.84 -4.98 -5.75
C ASP A 284 -24.58 -5.17 -6.60
N TRP A 285 -23.95 -4.04 -6.92
CA TRP A 285 -22.84 -3.98 -7.87
C TRP A 285 -21.51 -4.50 -7.30
N PHE A 286 -21.38 -4.71 -5.99
CA PHE A 286 -20.17 -5.22 -5.36
C PHE A 286 -20.25 -6.72 -5.09
N PHE A 287 -21.36 -7.19 -4.51
CA PHE A 287 -21.47 -8.56 -4.04
C PHE A 287 -22.17 -9.47 -5.04
N LEU A 288 -23.14 -8.98 -5.82
CA LEU A 288 -23.99 -9.84 -6.65
C LEU A 288 -23.53 -9.98 -8.12
N VAL A 289 -22.40 -9.36 -8.48
CA VAL A 289 -21.82 -9.47 -9.84
C VAL A 289 -21.60 -10.92 -10.28
N PRO A 290 -21.18 -11.87 -9.41
CA PRO A 290 -21.08 -13.27 -9.81
C PRO A 290 -22.36 -13.91 -10.30
N LEU A 291 -23.54 -13.53 -9.79
CA LEU A 291 -24.82 -14.08 -10.26
C LEU A 291 -25.02 -13.81 -11.75
N PHE A 292 -24.70 -12.60 -12.19
CA PHE A 292 -24.75 -12.25 -13.60
C PHE A 292 -23.82 -13.10 -14.47
N LEU A 293 -22.66 -13.50 -13.94
CA LEU A 293 -21.71 -14.33 -14.65
C LEU A 293 -22.20 -15.79 -14.73
N THR A 294 -22.75 -16.30 -13.63
CA THR A 294 -23.28 -17.68 -13.56
C THR A 294 -24.50 -17.87 -14.44
N ASP A 295 -25.40 -16.89 -14.48
CA ASP A 295 -26.62 -16.96 -15.30
C ASP A 295 -26.32 -16.96 -16.80
N ARG A 296 -25.20 -16.34 -17.22
CA ARG A 296 -24.83 -16.21 -18.64
C ARG A 296 -23.85 -17.26 -19.12
N LEU A 297 -22.88 -17.63 -18.29
CA LEU A 297 -21.78 -18.51 -18.69
C LEU A 297 -21.87 -19.91 -18.07
N GLY A 298 -22.69 -20.11 -17.05
CA GLY A 298 -22.75 -21.36 -16.29
C GLY A 298 -21.59 -21.57 -15.32
N GLY A 299 -21.71 -22.57 -14.44
CA GLY A 299 -20.77 -22.78 -13.33
C GLY A 299 -19.33 -23.15 -13.73
N VAL A 300 -19.14 -23.88 -14.85
CA VAL A 300 -17.79 -24.24 -15.35
C VAL A 300 -17.01 -22.97 -15.71
N TRP A 301 -17.61 -22.10 -16.53
CA TRP A 301 -16.96 -20.88 -16.98
C TRP A 301 -16.80 -19.86 -15.86
N PHE A 302 -17.71 -19.83 -14.88
CA PHE A 302 -17.49 -19.08 -13.64
C PHE A 302 -16.16 -19.46 -12.98
N TRP A 303 -15.89 -20.75 -12.75
CA TRP A 303 -14.63 -21.20 -12.16
C TRP A 303 -13.41 -20.91 -13.03
N VAL A 304 -13.52 -21.10 -14.35
CA VAL A 304 -12.43 -20.76 -15.29
C VAL A 304 -12.07 -19.28 -15.20
N VAL A 305 -13.06 -18.38 -15.19
CA VAL A 305 -12.85 -16.94 -15.06
C VAL A 305 -12.30 -16.58 -13.68
N ALA A 306 -12.87 -17.12 -12.61
CA ALA A 306 -12.45 -16.84 -11.24
C ALA A 306 -11.01 -17.29 -10.97
N VAL A 307 -10.67 -18.54 -11.30
CA VAL A 307 -9.32 -19.10 -11.16
C VAL A 307 -8.34 -18.40 -12.10
N GLY A 308 -8.74 -18.15 -13.35
CA GLY A 308 -7.93 -17.43 -14.32
C GLY A 308 -7.60 -15.99 -13.87
N LEU A 309 -8.59 -15.26 -13.33
CA LEU A 309 -8.40 -13.93 -12.78
C LEU A 309 -7.48 -13.96 -11.56
N LEU A 310 -7.71 -14.87 -10.61
CA LEU A 310 -6.89 -15.02 -9.42
C LEU A 310 -5.44 -15.37 -9.77
N ALA A 311 -5.23 -16.34 -10.66
CA ALA A 311 -3.90 -16.75 -11.12
C ALA A 311 -3.21 -15.61 -11.89
N GLY A 312 -3.94 -14.94 -12.79
CA GLY A 312 -3.45 -13.79 -13.54
C GLY A 312 -2.99 -12.65 -12.62
N LEU A 313 -3.86 -12.20 -11.71
CA LEU A 313 -3.54 -11.14 -10.75
C LEU A 313 -2.42 -11.55 -9.78
N SER A 314 -2.42 -12.81 -9.33
CA SER A 314 -1.36 -13.33 -8.46
C SER A 314 -0.03 -13.35 -9.17
N SER A 315 0.03 -13.68 -10.47
CA SER A 315 1.29 -13.76 -11.22
C SER A 315 1.94 -12.39 -11.51
N LEU A 316 1.21 -11.28 -11.38
CA LEU A 316 1.67 -9.93 -11.74
C LEU A 316 3.01 -9.51 -11.13
N PRO A 317 3.32 -9.75 -9.83
CA PRO A 317 4.60 -9.39 -9.24
C PRO A 317 5.82 -9.98 -9.93
N TRP A 318 5.66 -11.12 -10.60
CA TRP A 318 6.72 -11.85 -11.29
C TRP A 318 6.71 -11.60 -12.79
N VAL A 319 5.54 -11.60 -13.43
CA VAL A 319 5.39 -11.36 -14.87
C VAL A 319 5.68 -9.90 -15.23
N LEU A 320 5.18 -8.97 -14.42
CA LEU A 320 5.46 -7.54 -14.52
C LEU A 320 6.52 -7.13 -13.49
N GLY A 321 7.29 -8.06 -12.94
CA GLY A 321 8.34 -7.76 -11.96
C GLY A 321 9.49 -6.97 -12.57
N ARG A 322 10.01 -5.97 -11.87
CA ARG A 322 11.30 -5.34 -12.20
C ARG A 322 12.44 -6.27 -11.77
N LYS A 323 13.60 -6.24 -12.45
CA LYS A 323 14.86 -6.67 -11.82
C LYS A 323 15.06 -5.83 -10.55
N ARG A 324 15.45 -6.46 -9.43
CA ARG A 324 15.67 -5.76 -8.15
C ARG A 324 16.72 -4.67 -8.36
N LYS A 325 16.47 -3.47 -7.84
CA LYS A 325 17.54 -2.50 -7.59
C LYS A 325 18.51 -3.12 -6.58
N HIS A 326 19.79 -2.80 -6.69
CA HIS A 326 20.77 -3.24 -5.70
C HIS A 326 20.27 -2.87 -4.29
N PRO A 327 20.19 -3.84 -3.37
CA PRO A 327 19.82 -3.56 -1.98
C PRO A 327 20.85 -2.60 -1.37
N ALA A 328 20.44 -1.86 -0.33
CA ALA A 328 21.42 -1.13 0.47
C ALA A 328 22.34 -2.12 1.17
N GLU A 329 23.61 -1.79 1.29
CA GLU A 329 24.61 -2.61 1.95
C GLU A 329 25.27 -1.85 3.11
N THR A 330 25.76 -2.60 4.09
CA THR A 330 26.51 -2.05 5.22
C THR A 330 27.99 -2.28 4.99
N ASN A 331 28.79 -1.21 4.95
CA ASN A 331 30.21 -1.27 5.21
C ASN A 331 30.42 -1.57 6.71
N GLN A 332 30.69 -2.85 6.97
CA GLN A 332 30.82 -3.35 8.33
C GLN A 332 31.92 -2.64 9.10
N LYS A 333 33.04 -2.24 8.47
CA LYS A 333 34.16 -1.55 9.12
C LYS A 333 33.74 -0.17 9.64
N ALA A 334 33.03 0.60 8.81
CA ALA A 334 32.57 1.96 9.15
C ALA A 334 31.36 2.00 10.09
N CYS A 335 30.64 0.88 10.27
CA CYS A 335 29.47 0.83 11.14
C CYS A 335 29.87 0.93 12.63
N ASN A 336 29.28 1.89 13.33
CA ASN A 336 29.49 2.16 14.76
C ASN A 336 28.34 1.66 15.66
N GLY A 337 27.30 1.05 15.10
CA GLY A 337 26.22 0.45 15.88
C GLY A 337 25.16 1.40 16.46
N CYS A 338 25.07 2.67 16.01
CA CYS A 338 24.11 3.65 16.53
C CYS A 338 22.60 3.32 16.33
N THR A 339 22.27 2.30 15.54
CA THR A 339 20.90 1.81 15.25
C THR A 339 19.96 2.74 14.47
N GLN A 340 20.35 3.97 14.11
CA GLN A 340 19.47 4.93 13.41
C GLN A 340 18.90 4.37 12.09
N CYS A 341 19.73 3.68 11.29
CA CYS A 341 19.29 3.05 10.05
C CYS A 341 18.19 1.97 10.27
N TYR A 342 18.32 1.18 11.34
CA TYR A 342 17.33 0.20 11.79
C TYR A 342 16.03 0.88 12.24
N GLN A 343 16.15 1.99 12.99
CA GLN A 343 15.00 2.75 13.46
C GLN A 343 14.21 3.39 12.30
N ASP A 344 14.91 3.85 11.28
CA ASP A 344 14.33 4.60 10.16
C ASP A 344 13.80 3.71 9.04
N CYS A 345 14.22 2.44 8.96
CA CYS A 345 13.82 1.54 7.89
C CYS A 345 12.29 1.29 7.89
N PRO A 346 11.55 1.77 6.87
CA PRO A 346 10.08 1.65 6.86
C PRO A 346 9.57 0.25 6.49
N TYR A 347 10.47 -0.68 6.17
CA TYR A 347 10.18 -2.04 5.70
C TYR A 347 10.77 -3.12 6.59
N GLU A 348 11.36 -2.73 7.73
CA GLU A 348 12.02 -3.67 8.66
C GLU A 348 13.01 -4.61 7.95
N ALA A 349 13.76 -4.04 7.01
CA ALA A 349 14.75 -4.75 6.21
C ALA A 349 16.14 -4.75 6.84
N ILE A 350 16.30 -4.18 8.03
CA ILE A 350 17.58 -4.09 8.72
C ILE A 350 17.45 -4.80 10.05
N SER A 351 18.48 -5.55 10.43
CA SER A 351 18.67 -6.10 11.78
C SER A 351 20.00 -5.58 12.35
N MET A 352 20.07 -5.47 13.68
CA MET A 352 21.31 -5.16 14.40
C MET A 352 21.81 -6.46 15.00
N VAL A 353 22.99 -6.92 14.57
CA VAL A 353 23.56 -8.22 14.98
C VAL A 353 24.91 -8.01 15.65
N ALA A 354 25.21 -8.81 16.67
CA ALA A 354 26.57 -8.93 17.19
C ALA A 354 27.43 -9.63 16.14
N MET A 355 28.65 -9.12 15.92
CA MET A 355 29.58 -9.70 14.96
C MET A 355 30.89 -10.01 15.67
N GLU A 356 31.44 -11.18 15.39
CA GLU A 356 32.72 -11.61 15.97
C GLU A 356 33.82 -10.61 15.60
N GLY A 357 34.59 -10.17 16.60
CA GLY A 357 35.63 -9.15 16.43
C GLY A 357 35.13 -7.70 16.39
N LYS A 358 33.87 -7.43 16.74
CA LYS A 358 33.35 -6.07 16.96
C LYS A 358 32.65 -5.93 18.31
N ASP A 359 33.01 -4.87 19.03
CA ASP A 359 32.41 -4.52 20.32
C ASP A 359 31.00 -3.93 20.18
N ASN A 360 30.68 -3.38 19.00
CA ASN A 360 29.39 -2.76 18.71
C ASN A 360 28.55 -3.63 17.77
N LEU A 361 27.23 -3.52 17.90
CA LEU A 361 26.29 -4.13 16.95
C LEU A 361 26.52 -3.61 15.52
N VAL A 362 26.35 -4.47 14.54
CA VAL A 362 26.49 -4.16 13.11
C VAL A 362 25.14 -4.28 12.43
N SER A 363 24.83 -3.32 11.55
CA SER A 363 23.62 -3.38 10.73
C SER A 363 23.77 -4.41 9.62
N LEU A 364 22.79 -5.31 9.48
CA LEU A 364 22.68 -6.26 8.38
C LEU A 364 21.38 -6.00 7.61
N VAL A 365 21.46 -5.98 6.28
CA VAL A 365 20.29 -5.72 5.42
C VAL A 365 19.77 -7.04 4.86
N ASP A 366 18.47 -7.31 5.02
CA ASP A 366 17.77 -8.38 4.34
C ASP A 366 17.39 -7.92 2.91
N PRO A 367 18.03 -8.46 1.86
CA PRO A 367 17.76 -8.07 0.48
C PRO A 367 16.33 -8.40 0.05
N ASN A 368 15.66 -9.35 0.71
CA ASN A 368 14.28 -9.75 0.39
C ASN A 368 13.21 -8.78 0.91
N ARG A 369 13.55 -7.98 1.92
CA ARG A 369 12.68 -6.94 2.47
C ARG A 369 13.04 -5.54 1.99
N CYS A 370 14.28 -5.32 1.55
CA CYS A 370 14.75 -4.03 1.06
C CYS A 370 14.04 -3.63 -0.25
N VAL A 371 13.49 -2.41 -0.29
CA VAL A 371 12.89 -1.82 -1.51
C VAL A 371 13.82 -0.81 -2.20
N SER A 372 15.08 -0.74 -1.76
CA SER A 372 16.11 0.19 -2.26
C SER A 372 15.68 1.67 -2.23
N CYS A 373 15.04 2.10 -1.13
CA CYS A 373 14.58 3.49 -0.95
C CYS A 373 15.66 4.46 -0.44
N GLY A 374 16.80 3.99 0.03
CA GLY A 374 17.90 4.84 0.49
C GLY A 374 17.70 5.53 1.84
N VAL A 375 16.57 5.32 2.53
CA VAL A 375 16.31 5.95 3.84
C VAL A 375 17.46 5.71 4.82
N CYS A 376 17.94 4.47 4.90
CA CYS A 376 19.05 4.07 5.75
C CYS A 376 20.39 4.74 5.37
N VAL A 377 20.60 5.03 4.08
CA VAL A 377 21.80 5.75 3.60
C VAL A 377 21.75 7.20 4.05
N GLY A 378 20.59 7.85 3.89
CA GLY A 378 20.39 9.21 4.41
C GLY A 378 20.40 9.29 5.94
N SER A 379 20.09 8.20 6.65
CA SER A 379 20.15 8.10 8.12
C SER A 379 21.56 7.87 8.68
N CYS A 380 22.54 7.50 7.85
CA CYS A 380 23.80 6.96 8.34
C CYS A 380 24.91 8.00 8.37
N ASP A 381 25.11 8.63 9.53
CA ASP A 381 26.16 9.63 9.72
C ASP A 381 27.57 9.08 9.45
N PRO A 382 27.96 7.90 9.99
CA PRO A 382 29.27 7.30 9.69
C PRO A 382 29.50 7.00 8.21
N GLY A 383 28.43 6.98 7.40
CA GLY A 383 28.50 6.59 5.99
C GLY A 383 28.74 5.10 5.80
N ALA A 384 28.34 4.28 6.78
CA ALA A 384 28.41 2.83 6.68
C ALA A 384 27.35 2.25 5.73
N MET A 385 26.18 2.87 5.62
CA MET A 385 25.13 2.44 4.69
C MET A 385 25.36 3.03 3.30
N GLN A 386 25.42 2.18 2.26
CA GLN A 386 25.73 2.59 0.89
C GLN A 386 24.95 1.80 -0.16
N TYR A 387 24.92 2.30 -1.40
CA TYR A 387 24.58 1.54 -2.58
C TYR A 387 25.85 1.25 -3.37
N GLN A 388 25.91 0.09 -4.02
CA GLN A 388 27.03 -0.29 -4.89
C GLN A 388 27.28 0.77 -5.98
N ASP A 389 26.20 1.30 -6.55
CA ASP A 389 26.27 2.18 -7.74
C ASP A 389 25.96 3.66 -7.40
N LEU A 390 25.71 3.99 -6.12
CA LEU A 390 25.38 5.35 -5.68
C LEU A 390 25.96 5.64 -4.30
N ASP A 391 27.26 5.91 -4.28
CA ASP A 391 28.00 6.31 -3.08
C ASP A 391 27.87 7.81 -2.78
N ARG A 392 27.68 8.13 -1.49
CA ARG A 392 27.55 9.50 -0.99
C ARG A 392 28.81 10.31 -1.22
N LYS A 393 30.01 9.73 -1.05
CA LYS A 393 31.27 10.48 -1.22
C LYS A 393 31.50 10.81 -2.69
N ALA A 394 31.24 9.88 -3.60
CA ALA A 394 31.28 10.13 -5.04
C ALA A 394 30.33 11.28 -5.45
N VAL A 395 29.09 11.28 -4.94
CA VAL A 395 28.13 12.36 -5.21
C VAL A 395 28.62 13.70 -4.65
N LEU A 396 29.19 13.73 -3.44
CA LEU A 396 29.78 14.94 -2.85
C LEU A 396 30.92 15.51 -3.71
N GLN A 397 31.86 14.66 -4.16
CA GLN A 397 32.96 15.07 -5.02
C GLN A 397 32.45 15.65 -6.34
N ARG A 398 31.44 15.00 -6.93
CA ARG A 398 30.81 15.45 -8.16
C ARG A 398 30.15 16.83 -8.00
N ILE A 399 29.39 17.04 -6.93
CA ILE A 399 28.76 18.34 -6.63
C ILE A 399 29.84 19.42 -6.48
N ARG A 400 30.91 19.17 -5.73
CA ARG A 400 32.02 20.12 -5.59
C ARG A 400 32.68 20.46 -6.93
N GLY A 401 32.91 19.46 -7.78
CA GLY A 401 33.45 19.67 -9.13
C GLY A 401 32.56 20.58 -9.97
N TRP A 402 31.25 20.33 -9.96
CA TRP A 402 30.28 21.16 -10.66
C TRP A 402 30.17 22.58 -10.13
N LEU A 403 30.20 22.77 -8.81
CA LEU A 403 30.14 24.08 -8.19
C LEU A 403 31.40 24.91 -8.44
N LYS A 404 32.52 24.30 -8.84
CA LYS A 404 33.73 25.04 -9.29
C LYS A 404 33.67 25.45 -10.77
N GLN A 405 32.92 24.73 -11.60
CA GLN A 405 32.80 25.02 -13.04
C GLN A 405 31.93 26.25 -13.31
N GLN A 406 32.07 26.85 -14.51
CA GLN A 406 31.13 27.84 -15.01
C GLN A 406 29.76 27.19 -15.26
N GLY A 407 28.68 27.94 -15.02
CA GLY A 407 27.29 27.48 -15.15
C GLY A 407 26.51 27.53 -13.83
N PRO A 408 25.38 26.78 -13.74
CA PRO A 408 24.49 26.87 -12.59
C PRO A 408 25.14 26.41 -11.29
N LYS A 409 25.03 27.25 -10.26
CA LYS A 409 25.47 26.93 -8.89
C LYS A 409 24.37 26.31 -8.03
N ALA A 410 23.16 26.12 -8.56
CA ALA A 410 22.08 25.46 -7.84
C ALA A 410 22.05 23.95 -8.13
N ILE A 411 21.82 23.14 -7.10
CA ILE A 411 21.75 21.68 -7.18
C ILE A 411 20.31 21.23 -6.96
N ALA A 412 19.79 20.39 -7.85
CA ALA A 412 18.47 19.78 -7.73
C ALA A 412 18.60 18.27 -7.47
N PHE A 413 18.08 17.78 -6.34
CA PHE A 413 17.97 16.36 -6.05
C PHE A 413 16.61 15.84 -6.50
N LEU A 414 16.60 14.88 -7.42
CA LEU A 414 15.37 14.35 -8.02
C LEU A 414 15.08 12.93 -7.56
N CYS A 415 13.90 12.70 -6.96
CA CYS A 415 13.39 11.37 -6.66
C CYS A 415 13.09 10.60 -7.96
N ALA A 416 14.04 9.77 -8.39
CA ALA A 416 14.01 9.04 -9.66
C ALA A 416 12.88 8.00 -9.73
N ASP A 417 12.48 7.43 -8.60
CA ASP A 417 11.40 6.45 -8.54
C ASP A 417 9.99 7.08 -8.45
N GLY A 418 9.91 8.39 -8.25
CA GLY A 418 8.69 9.12 -7.93
C GLY A 418 8.51 10.40 -8.73
N ALA A 419 8.44 11.54 -8.03
CA ALA A 419 8.09 12.84 -8.62
C ALA A 419 9.09 13.32 -9.69
N GLY A 420 10.38 12.98 -9.55
CA GLY A 420 11.44 13.40 -10.48
C GLY A 420 11.54 12.55 -11.75
N ARG A 421 10.77 11.45 -11.85
CA ARG A 421 10.94 10.43 -12.92
C ARG A 421 10.84 10.97 -14.35
N LYS A 422 10.02 11.99 -14.57
CA LYS A 422 9.78 12.57 -15.92
C LYS A 422 10.79 13.63 -16.32
N ILE A 423 11.63 14.05 -15.39
CA ILE A 423 12.61 15.09 -15.66
C ILE A 423 13.81 14.43 -16.32
N SER A 424 14.02 14.70 -17.60
CA SER A 424 15.19 14.22 -18.33
C SER A 424 16.37 15.14 -18.07
N PHE A 425 17.52 14.56 -17.78
CA PHE A 425 18.77 15.28 -17.58
C PHE A 425 19.93 14.44 -18.10
N ASP A 426 21.03 15.11 -18.44
CA ASP A 426 22.29 14.47 -18.80
C ASP A 426 22.98 13.94 -17.52
N PRO A 427 23.19 12.61 -17.39
CA PRO A 427 23.85 12.00 -16.23
C PRO A 427 25.31 12.39 -16.05
N THR A 428 25.97 13.08 -16.99
CA THR A 428 27.34 13.57 -16.82
C THR A 428 27.37 15.03 -16.39
N SER A 429 26.72 15.92 -17.14
CA SER A 429 26.70 17.37 -16.81
C SER A 429 25.68 17.76 -15.74
N GLY A 430 24.65 16.93 -15.52
CA GLY A 430 23.53 17.22 -14.63
C GLY A 430 22.54 18.24 -15.21
N LEU A 431 22.71 18.68 -16.46
CA LEU A 431 21.85 19.71 -17.04
C LEU A 431 20.56 19.12 -17.59
N SER A 432 19.47 19.91 -17.50
CA SER A 432 18.17 19.58 -18.06
C SER A 432 17.54 20.82 -18.68
N ALA A 433 16.90 20.64 -19.84
CA ALA A 433 16.07 21.68 -20.45
C ALA A 433 14.80 21.99 -19.63
N GLN A 434 14.34 21.05 -18.80
CA GLN A 434 13.08 21.17 -18.02
C GLN A 434 13.28 21.87 -16.68
N LEU A 435 14.52 21.94 -16.18
CA LEU A 435 14.90 22.65 -14.96
C LEU A 435 16.12 23.54 -15.25
N PRO A 436 15.95 24.63 -16.03
CA PRO A 436 17.04 25.54 -16.31
C PRO A 436 17.55 26.18 -15.01
N GLY A 437 18.87 26.37 -14.90
CA GLY A 437 19.49 26.99 -13.73
C GLY A 437 19.78 26.04 -12.57
N PHE A 438 19.60 24.73 -12.73
CA PHE A 438 20.00 23.70 -11.75
C PHE A 438 20.89 22.64 -12.40
N ARG A 439 21.80 22.07 -11.61
CA ARG A 439 22.46 20.80 -11.91
C ARG A 439 21.79 19.69 -11.10
N ILE A 440 21.41 18.63 -11.78
CA ILE A 440 20.55 17.58 -11.28
C ILE A 440 21.36 16.38 -10.81
N VAL A 441 21.01 15.89 -9.61
CA VAL A 441 21.42 14.59 -9.10
C VAL A 441 20.18 13.71 -8.97
N GLY A 442 20.12 12.63 -9.75
CA GLY A 442 19.09 11.60 -9.60
C GLY A 442 19.36 10.75 -8.36
N ILE A 443 18.40 10.70 -7.44
CA ILE A 443 18.47 9.88 -6.22
C ILE A 443 17.28 8.92 -6.18
N PRO A 444 17.40 7.71 -5.60
CA PRO A 444 16.30 6.73 -5.61
C PRO A 444 15.06 7.27 -4.91
N CYS A 445 15.24 7.95 -3.80
CA CYS A 445 14.19 8.64 -3.06
C CYS A 445 14.75 9.87 -2.37
N ALA A 446 13.89 10.84 -2.06
CA ALA A 446 14.22 11.99 -1.23
C ALA A 446 14.90 11.62 0.10
N ALA A 447 14.57 10.47 0.71
CA ALA A 447 15.19 10.04 1.97
C ALA A 447 16.60 9.47 1.86
N TRP A 448 17.10 9.27 0.64
CA TRP A 448 18.53 9.03 0.42
C TRP A 448 19.36 10.29 0.72
N LEU A 449 18.76 11.48 0.59
CA LEU A 449 19.44 12.73 0.86
C LEU A 449 19.85 12.81 2.33
N HIS A 450 21.17 12.87 2.53
CA HIS A 450 21.80 13.14 3.82
C HIS A 450 22.01 14.65 3.99
N SER A 451 21.85 15.17 5.21
CA SER A 451 21.91 16.61 5.49
C SER A 451 23.25 17.25 5.07
N SER A 452 24.36 16.53 5.18
CA SER A 452 25.68 17.01 4.73
C SER A 452 25.79 17.33 3.22
N LEU A 453 24.98 16.70 2.37
CA LEU A 453 24.92 17.05 0.94
C LEU A 453 24.30 18.43 0.73
N VAL A 454 23.30 18.76 1.55
CA VAL A 454 22.66 20.08 1.55
C VAL A 454 23.64 21.11 2.10
N GLU A 455 24.28 20.82 3.23
CA GLU A 455 25.27 21.71 3.86
C GLU A 455 26.42 22.06 2.91
N VAL A 456 27.02 21.07 2.23
CA VAL A 456 28.11 21.31 1.26
C VAL A 456 27.62 22.13 0.07
N ALA A 457 26.44 21.82 -0.47
CA ALA A 457 25.92 22.56 -1.62
C ALA A 457 25.63 24.03 -1.27
N VAL A 458 25.09 24.29 -0.07
CA VAL A 458 24.81 25.66 0.39
C VAL A 458 26.09 26.41 0.76
N ARG A 459 27.03 25.77 1.46
CA ARG A 459 28.31 26.36 1.86
C ARG A 459 29.15 26.86 0.68
N GLU A 460 29.10 26.15 -0.44
CA GLU A 460 29.81 26.54 -1.67
C GLU A 460 29.03 27.61 -2.48
N GLY A 461 28.06 28.30 -1.86
CA GLY A 461 27.27 29.38 -2.47
C GLY A 461 26.11 28.91 -3.35
N GLY A 462 25.75 27.63 -3.28
CA GLY A 462 24.69 27.03 -4.08
C GLY A 462 23.31 27.09 -3.45
N ARG A 463 22.27 26.96 -4.29
CA ARG A 463 20.87 26.75 -3.84
C ARG A 463 20.50 25.28 -4.01
N VAL A 464 19.72 24.73 -3.08
CA VAL A 464 19.29 23.33 -3.15
C VAL A 464 17.79 23.24 -3.41
N LEU A 465 17.41 22.43 -4.40
CA LEU A 465 16.02 22.06 -4.68
C LEU A 465 15.86 20.55 -4.47
N LEU A 466 14.87 20.14 -3.69
CA LEU A 466 14.52 18.73 -3.52
C LEU A 466 13.16 18.45 -4.17
N VAL A 467 13.15 17.58 -5.18
CA VAL A 467 11.92 17.11 -5.82
C VAL A 467 11.55 15.75 -5.23
N ALA A 468 10.60 15.77 -4.29
CA ALA A 468 10.12 14.58 -3.58
C ALA A 468 8.69 14.21 -3.99
N CYS A 469 8.27 12.98 -3.68
CA CYS A 469 6.88 12.58 -3.85
C CYS A 469 5.96 13.43 -2.98
N GLU A 470 4.95 14.01 -3.60
CA GLU A 470 3.76 14.56 -2.94
C GLU A 470 2.63 13.52 -2.98
N GLY A 471 1.78 13.50 -1.95
CA GLY A 471 0.63 12.60 -1.86
C GLY A 471 0.65 11.71 -0.63
N SER A 472 -0.46 11.01 -0.41
CA SER A 472 -0.68 10.25 0.82
C SER A 472 0.08 8.93 0.90
N GLU A 473 0.44 8.38 -0.26
CA GLU A 473 1.18 7.15 -0.37
C GLU A 473 2.43 7.34 -1.24
N PRO A 474 3.46 8.02 -0.73
CA PRO A 474 4.75 8.11 -1.42
C PRO A 474 5.28 6.71 -1.75
N ARG A 475 6.01 6.60 -2.85
CA ARG A 475 6.51 5.29 -3.31
C ARG A 475 7.35 4.57 -2.26
N CYS A 476 8.11 5.31 -1.45
CA CYS A 476 8.98 4.80 -0.39
C CYS A 476 8.42 5.07 1.01
N ARG A 477 7.08 5.25 1.12
CA ARG A 477 6.32 5.52 2.36
C ARG A 477 6.72 6.79 3.09
N LEU A 478 7.77 6.73 3.90
CA LEU A 478 8.18 7.79 4.83
C LEU A 478 9.26 8.72 4.24
N GLY A 479 9.65 8.51 2.98
CA GLY A 479 10.81 9.18 2.41
C GLY A 479 10.76 10.70 2.50
N SER A 480 9.70 11.31 1.99
CA SER A 480 9.53 12.78 2.02
C SER A 480 9.44 13.34 3.45
N GLU A 481 8.77 12.62 4.35
CA GLU A 481 8.57 13.02 5.76
C GLU A 481 9.88 13.00 6.55
N ILE A 482 10.64 11.90 6.45
CA ILE A 482 11.94 11.76 7.11
C ILE A 482 12.93 12.83 6.63
N THR A 483 12.98 13.11 5.32
CA THR A 483 13.85 14.17 4.80
C THR A 483 13.43 15.55 5.31
N ALA A 484 12.12 15.84 5.33
CA ALA A 484 11.61 17.11 5.84
C ALA A 484 11.91 17.30 7.34
N ASP A 485 11.88 16.23 8.13
CA ASP A 485 12.25 16.27 9.54
C ASP A 485 13.75 16.49 9.75
N ARG A 486 14.61 15.89 8.92
CA ARG A 486 16.07 16.12 8.97
C ARG A 486 16.45 17.54 8.62
N VAL A 487 15.93 18.03 7.49
CA VAL A 487 16.17 19.41 7.04
C VAL A 487 15.57 20.42 8.02
N GLY A 488 14.43 20.09 8.64
CA GLY A 488 13.80 20.93 9.65
C GLY A 488 14.32 20.77 11.08
N GLY A 489 15.43 20.05 11.30
CA GLY A 489 16.07 19.90 12.61
C GLY A 489 15.31 19.05 13.65
N ARG A 490 14.28 18.31 13.23
CA ARG A 490 13.45 17.45 14.12
C ARG A 490 13.94 16.01 14.22
N ARG A 491 14.91 15.63 13.39
CA ARG A 491 15.39 14.24 13.26
C ARG A 491 16.84 14.20 12.82
N GLU A 492 17.61 13.28 13.37
CA GLU A 492 19.00 13.07 12.98
C GLU A 492 19.14 12.30 11.64
N PRO A 493 20.21 12.56 10.86
CA PRO A 493 21.11 13.72 10.97
C PRO A 493 20.37 15.02 10.68
N TYR A 494 20.43 15.98 11.61
CA TYR A 494 19.83 17.29 11.38
C TYR A 494 20.68 18.10 10.41
N PHE A 495 20.02 18.91 9.61
CA PHE A 495 20.67 20.02 8.92
C PHE A 495 21.05 21.08 9.95
N ASP A 496 22.33 21.44 9.99
CA ASP A 496 22.85 22.43 10.93
C ASP A 496 23.33 23.68 10.19
N GLU A 497 22.54 24.75 10.25
CA GLU A 497 22.87 26.04 9.65
C GLU A 497 24.19 26.61 10.18
N LYS A 498 24.59 26.26 11.41
CA LYS A 498 25.85 26.75 12.01
C LYS A 498 27.09 26.17 11.32
N ARG A 499 26.94 25.08 10.55
CA ARG A 499 28.03 24.48 9.76
C ARG A 499 28.24 25.17 8.41
N ILE A 500 27.39 26.14 8.08
CA ILE A 500 27.49 26.97 6.88
C ILE A 500 28.15 28.29 7.32
N PRO A 501 29.46 28.51 7.07
CA PRO A 501 30.08 29.80 7.28
C PRO A 501 29.34 30.91 6.51
N ALA A 502 29.19 32.07 7.17
CA ALA A 502 28.45 33.25 6.70
C ALA A 502 29.03 33.88 5.44
#